data_AF-A0A960WCG3-F1
#
_entry.id   AF-A0A960WCG3-F1
#
_cell.length_a   1.000
_cell.length_b   1.000
_cell.length_c   1.000
_cell.angle_alpha   90.00
_cell.angle_beta   90.00
_cell.angle_gamma   90.00
#
_symmetry.space_group_name_H-M   'P 1'
#
loop_
_entity.id
_entity.type
_entity.pdbx_description
1 polymer ?
#
loop_
_entity_poly.entity_id
_entity_poly.type
_entity_poly.pdbx_seq_one_letter_code
_entity_poly.pdbx_strand_id
1 'polypeptide(L)' 'MLYFIAKRLVGVVITLLIIITVSFFIMRFAKGSPFSQERDVPVEVIEALKAKYGFDKPLHEQYLQ' A
#
# COMPACT_ATOMS: atom_id res chain seq x y z
N MET A 1 20.27 -12.01 -27.29
CA MET A 1 20.67 -11.66 -25.91
C MET A 1 19.74 -10.61 -25.30
N LEU A 2 19.66 -9.38 -25.84
CA LEU A 2 18.76 -8.31 -25.36
C LEU A 2 17.28 -8.72 -25.25
N TYR A 3 16.73 -9.44 -26.24
CA TYR A 3 15.34 -9.94 -26.20
C TYR A 3 15.08 -10.88 -25.00
N PHE A 4 16.04 -11.75 -24.66
CA PHE A 4 15.95 -12.65 -23.51
C PHE A 4 15.98 -11.89 -22.18
N ILE A 5 16.81 -10.85 -22.09
CA ILE A 5 16.90 -9.98 -20.91
C ILE A 5 15.61 -9.18 -20.75
N ALA A 6 15.10 -8.57 -21.83
CA ALA A 6 13.84 -7.82 -21.81
C ALA A 6 12.66 -8.72 -21.40
N LYS A 7 12.56 -9.93 -21.95
CA LYS A 7 11.52 -10.90 -21.57
C LYS A 7 11.59 -11.26 -20.08
N ARG A 8 12.79 -11.38 -19.52
CA ARG A 8 12.99 -11.67 -18.09
C ARG A 8 12.62 -10.47 -17.21
N LEU A 9 12.97 -9.25 -17.62
CA LEU A 9 12.60 -8.01 -16.92
C LEU A 9 11.08 -7.81 -16.89
N VAL A 10 10.39 -8.05 -18.01
CA VAL A 10 8.92 -7.97 -18.06
C VAL A 10 8.29 -8.96 -17.07
N GLY A 11 8.81 -10.19 -16.99
CA GLY A 11 8.36 -11.16 -16.00
C GLY A 11 8.53 -10.66 -14.57
N VAL A 12 9.69 -10.11 -14.22
CA VAL A 12 9.97 -9.55 -12.88
C VAL A 12 9.03 -8.39 -12.56
N VAL A 13 8.84 -7.46 -13.49
CA VAL A 13 7.94 -6.30 -13.30
C VAL A 13 6.51 -6.77 -13.05
N ILE A 14 6.01 -7.73 -13.83
CA ILE A 14 4.66 -8.28 -13.65
C ILE A 14 4.54 -8.98 -12.28
N THR A 15 5.51 -9.79 -11.90
CA THR A 15 5.50 -10.47 -10.59
C THR A 15 5.50 -9.47 -9.44
N LEU A 16 6.35 -8.43 -9.49
CA LEU A 16 6.37 -7.36 -8.50
C LEU A 16 5.05 -6.61 -8.45
N LEU A 17 4.46 -6.27 -9.60
CA LEU A 17 3.14 -5.64 -9.68
C LEU A 17 2.07 -6.49 -8.99
N ILE A 18 2.06 -7.80 -9.24
CA ILE A 18 1.11 -8.72 -8.59
C ILE A 18 1.32 -8.73 -7.08
N ILE A 19 2.57 -8.84 -6.62
CA ILE A 19 2.89 -8.85 -5.17
C ILE A 19 2.44 -7.54 -4.51
N ILE A 20 2.81 -6.39 -5.08
CA ILE A 20 2.43 -5.07 -4.56
C ILE A 20 0.91 -4.94 -4.51
N THR A 21 0.21 -5.33 -5.57
CA THR A 21 -1.25 -5.31 -5.64
C THR A 21 -1.87 -6.18 -4.56
N VAL A 22 -1.44 -7.43 -4.44
CA VAL A 22 -1.96 -8.37 -3.44
C VAL A 22 -1.66 -7.87 -2.02
N SER A 23 -0.45 -7.45 -1.72
CA SER A 23 -0.06 -6.91 -0.42
C SER A 23 -0.85 -5.65 -0.05
N PHE A 24 -1.06 -4.73 -0.99
CA PHE A 24 -1.88 -3.54 -0.80
C PHE A 24 -3.32 -3.90 -0.46
N PHE A 25 -3.94 -4.81 -1.22
CA PHE A 25 -5.30 -5.25 -0.96
C PHE A 25 -5.41 -6.01 0.37
N ILE A 26 -4.44 -6.85 0.74
CA ILE A 26 -4.41 -7.52 2.05
C ILE A 26 -4.39 -6.47 3.17
N MET A 27 -3.53 -5.46 3.08
CA MET A 27 -3.46 -4.38 4.08
C MET A 27 -4.75 -3.57 4.15
N ARG A 28 -5.44 -3.35 3.02
CA ARG A 28 -6.72 -2.64 2.95
C ARG A 28 -7.91 -3.44 3.46
N PHE A 29 -7.94 -4.76 3.20
CA PHE A 29 -9.01 -5.66 3.64
C PHE A 29 -8.80 -6.17 5.07
N ALA A 30 -7.57 -6.14 5.57
CA ALA A 30 -7.30 -6.33 6.99
C ALA A 30 -8.11 -5.27 7.74
N LYS A 31 -9.22 -5.71 8.36
CA LYS A 31 -10.25 -4.89 9.05
C LYS A 31 -9.72 -3.99 10.17
N GLY A 32 -8.41 -4.04 10.48
CA GLY A 32 -7.78 -3.17 11.45
C GLY A 32 -7.14 -1.98 10.77
N SER A 33 -7.67 -0.76 11.01
CA SER A 33 -6.84 0.42 10.83
C SER A 33 -5.62 0.26 11.75
N PRO A 34 -4.39 0.50 11.29
CA PRO A 34 -3.21 0.43 12.15
C PRO A 34 -3.29 1.36 13.37
N PHE A 35 -4.27 2.27 13.37
CA PHE A 35 -4.54 3.22 14.45
C PHE A 35 -5.70 2.83 15.38
N SER A 36 -6.42 1.73 15.11
CA SER A 36 -7.64 1.37 15.85
C SER A 36 -7.48 0.14 16.75
N GLN A 37 -6.28 -0.41 16.90
CA GLN A 37 -6.14 -1.73 17.54
C GLN A 37 -6.06 -1.72 19.06
N GLU A 38 -5.73 -0.61 19.75
CA GLU A 38 -5.42 -0.75 21.19
C GLU A 38 -5.47 0.51 22.06
N ARG A 39 -5.80 1.69 21.52
CA ARG A 39 -5.77 2.91 22.31
C ARG A 39 -7.00 3.76 22.02
N ASP A 40 -7.59 4.30 23.09
CA ASP A 40 -8.60 5.35 23.09
C ASP A 40 -7.94 6.65 22.60
N VAL A 41 -7.41 6.61 21.37
CA VAL A 41 -6.66 7.70 20.78
C VAL A 41 -7.66 8.80 20.42
N PRO A 42 -7.49 10.04 20.92
CA PRO A 42 -8.36 11.14 20.56
C PRO A 42 -8.46 11.28 19.05
N VAL A 43 -9.66 11.59 18.55
CA VAL A 43 -9.97 11.67 17.10
C VAL A 43 -8.99 12.59 16.37
N GLU A 44 -8.60 13.70 16.99
CA GLU A 44 -7.62 14.66 16.46
C GLU A 44 -6.24 14.03 16.19
N VAL A 45 -5.79 13.11 17.05
CA VAL A 45 -4.52 12.41 16.86
C VAL A 45 -4.64 11.39 15.72
N ILE A 46 -5.80 10.73 15.57
CA ILE A 46 -6.07 9.82 14.45
C ILE A 46 -6.05 10.59 13.13
N GLU A 47 -6.66 11.79 13.07
CA GLU A 47 -6.65 12.65 11.89
C GLU A 47 -5.25 13.15 11.54
N ALA A 48 -4.48 13.59 12.54
CA ALA A 48 -3.09 13.99 12.34
C ALA A 48 -2.21 12.82 11.85
N LEU A 49 -2.47 11.59 12.32
CA LEU A 49 -1.79 10.39 11.86
C LEU A 49 -2.22 10.02 10.43
N LYS A 50 -3.51 10.09 10.10
CA LYS A 50 -3.99 9.86 8.72
C LYS A 50 -3.37 10.83 7.73
N ALA A 51 -3.26 12.10 8.11
CA ALA A 51 -2.59 13.12 7.30
C ALA A 51 -1.09 12.84 7.15
N LYS A 52 -0.40 12.49 8.26
CA LYS A 52 1.04 12.20 8.26
C LYS A 52 1.41 10.96 7.44
N TYR A 53 0.60 9.91 7.52
CA TYR A 53 0.85 8.64 6.82
C TYR A 53 0.15 8.58 5.44
N GLY A 54 -0.56 9.63 5.02
CA GLY A 54 -1.20 9.70 3.70
C GLY A 54 -2.46 8.84 3.56
N PHE A 55 -3.05 8.36 4.65
CA PHE A 55 -4.31 7.59 4.63
C PHE A 55 -5.53 8.44 4.24
N ASP A 56 -5.39 9.77 4.21
CA ASP A 56 -6.40 10.71 3.73
C ASP A 56 -6.40 10.87 2.19
N LYS A 57 -5.34 10.42 1.52
CA LYS A 57 -5.17 10.57 0.08
C LYS A 57 -6.01 9.56 -0.72
N PRO A 58 -6.36 9.87 -1.98
CA PRO A 58 -7.06 8.93 -2.84
C PRO A 58 -6.24 7.65 -3.09
N LEU A 59 -6.92 6.52 -3.31
CA LEU A 59 -6.32 5.18 -3.36
C LEU A 59 -5.15 5.02 -4.34
N HIS A 60 -5.15 5.75 -5.46
CA HIS A 60 -4.06 5.71 -6.42
C HIS A 60 -2.78 6.34 -5.89
N GLU A 61 -2.88 7.38 -5.05
CA GLU A 61 -1.73 7.95 -4.36
C GLU A 61 -1.23 7.03 -3.25
N GLN A 62 -2.12 6.34 -2.52
CA GLN A 62 -1.72 5.35 -1.51
C GLN A 62 -1.04 4.12 -2.11
N TYR A 63 -1.36 3.77 -3.36
CA TYR A 63 -0.79 2.63 -4.06
C TYR A 63 0.59 2.90 -4.66
N LEU A 64 0.89 4.17 -4.99
CA LEU A 64 2.12 4.59 -5.67
C LEU A 64 3.16 5.23 -4.74
N GLN A 65 2.85 5.37 -3.45
CA GLN A 65 3.72 5.91 -2.41
C GLN A 65 4.59 4.80 -1.79
#